data_AF-A0A0P1IH02-F1
#
_entry.id   AF-A0A0P1IH02-F1
#
_cell.length_a   1.000
_cell.length_b   1.000
_cell.length_c   1.000
_cell.angle_alpha   90.00
_cell.angle_beta   90.00
_cell.angle_gamma   90.00
#
_symmetry.space_group_name_H-M   'P 1'
#
loop_
_entity.id
_entity.type
_entity.pdbx_description
1 polymer ?
#
loop_
_entity_poly.entity_id
_entity_poly.type
_entity_poly.pdbx_seq_one_letter_code
_entity_poly.pdbx_strand_id
1 'polypeptide(L)'
;MSNLDQRMRGLLTVLKAKEDAQKSKMAEIHREETHLREVATKLDHNKIEAMQCDPTLKQLGVDIAQLRWIGERRREVNLRLANVLARKESSLQDYRMAFGRTQSLQNLAAKNKTAEVRKKASQEIEKSLAQALFRTGKS
;
A
#
# COMPACT_ATOMS: atom_id res chain seq x y z
N MET A 1 8.65 -27.18 -17.96
CA MET A 1 8.65 -25.73 -17.65
C MET A 1 10.08 -25.24 -17.65
N SER A 2 10.38 -24.07 -18.23
CA SER A 2 11.73 -23.48 -18.18
C SER A 2 12.11 -23.14 -16.73
N ASN A 3 13.36 -23.38 -16.33
CA ASN A 3 13.90 -23.02 -15.00
C ASN A 3 13.66 -21.54 -14.67
N LEU A 4 13.72 -20.68 -15.69
CA LEU A 4 13.44 -19.25 -15.58
C LEU A 4 11.99 -18.96 -15.15
N ASP A 5 11.01 -19.69 -15.69
CA ASP A 5 9.59 -19.52 -15.37
C ASP A 5 9.25 -19.99 -13.94
N GLN A 6 9.93 -21.04 -13.46
CA GLN A 6 9.88 -21.45 -12.05
C GLN A 6 10.41 -20.36 -11.12
N ARG A 7 11.59 -19.78 -11.44
CA ARG A 7 12.22 -18.70 -10.68
C ARG A 7 11.38 -17.42 -10.66
N MET A 8 10.80 -17.03 -11.80
CA MET A 8 9.93 -15.85 -11.89
C MET A 8 8.67 -16.00 -11.05
N ARG A 9 8.05 -17.19 -11.03
CA ARG A 9 6.92 -17.47 -10.14
C ARG A 9 7.31 -17.40 -8.66
N GLY A 10 8.44 -17.99 -8.27
CA GLY A 10 8.93 -17.90 -6.90
C GLY A 10 9.15 -16.45 -6.44
N LEU A 11 9.80 -15.64 -7.28
CA LEU A 11 10.00 -14.21 -7.03
C LEU A 11 8.67 -13.44 -6.94
N LEU A 12 7.70 -13.74 -7.80
CA LEU A 12 6.36 -13.13 -7.75
C LEU A 12 5.65 -13.44 -6.43
N THR A 13 5.73 -14.67 -5.93
CA THR A 13 5.13 -15.05 -4.65
C THR A 13 5.71 -14.25 -3.50
N VAL A 14 7.05 -14.12 -3.45
CA VAL A 14 7.73 -13.35 -2.39
C VAL A 14 7.39 -11.85 -2.48
N LEU A 15 7.38 -11.28 -3.69
CA LEU A 15 7.04 -9.87 -3.88
C LEU A 15 5.58 -9.56 -3.50
N LYS A 16 4.64 -10.44 -3.86
CA LYS A 16 3.24 -10.32 -3.43
C LYS A 16 3.10 -10.40 -1.92
N ALA A 17 3.74 -11.36 -1.27
CA ALA A 17 3.73 -11.46 0.19
C ALA A 17 4.29 -10.19 0.86
N LYS A 18 5.35 -9.60 0.29
CA LYS A 18 5.90 -8.32 0.77
C LYS A 18 4.93 -7.15 0.55
N GLU A 19 4.28 -7.08 -0.61
CA GLU A 19 3.27 -6.07 -0.91
C GLU A 19 2.09 -6.16 0.07
N ASP A 20 1.59 -7.36 0.34
CA ASP A 20 0.47 -7.59 1.25
C ASP A 20 0.82 -7.26 2.71
N ALA A 21 2.03 -7.64 3.17
CA ALA A 21 2.54 -7.21 4.47
C ALA A 21 2.57 -5.68 4.59
N GLN A 22 2.99 -5.00 3.52
CA GLN A 22 3.05 -3.54 3.51
C GLN A 22 1.66 -2.88 3.47
N LYS A 23 0.69 -3.49 2.78
CA LYS A 23 -0.73 -3.06 2.85
C LYS A 23 -1.28 -3.17 4.27
N SER A 24 -1.00 -4.28 4.97
CA SER A 24 -1.43 -4.46 6.37
C SER A 24 -0.86 -3.37 7.27
N LYS A 25 0.45 -3.10 7.14
CA LYS A 25 1.12 -2.03 7.91
C LYS A 25 0.51 -0.66 7.63
N MET A 26 0.19 -0.36 6.38
CA MET A 26 -0.50 0.89 6.03
C MET A 26 -1.92 0.96 6.62
N ALA A 27 -2.66 -0.15 6.67
CA ALA A 27 -3.98 -0.20 7.28
C ALA A 27 -3.92 0.09 8.79
N GLU A 28 -2.90 -0.43 9.49
CA GLU A 28 -2.66 -0.13 10.91
C GLU A 28 -2.37 1.35 11.14
N ILE A 29 -1.46 1.93 10.34
CA ILE A 29 -1.13 3.36 10.40
C ILE A 29 -2.39 4.21 10.13
N HIS A 30 -3.22 3.80 9.18
CA HIS A 30 -4.44 4.52 8.87
C HIS A 30 -5.46 4.47 10.02
N ARG A 31 -5.62 3.32 10.68
CA ARG A 31 -6.48 3.21 11.88
C ARG A 31 -5.98 4.11 13.01
N GLU A 32 -4.67 4.13 13.25
CA GLU A 32 -4.04 4.99 14.26
C GLU A 32 -4.28 6.48 13.95
N GLU A 33 -4.11 6.87 12.68
CA GLU A 33 -4.39 8.23 12.21
C GLU A 33 -5.86 8.62 12.45
N THR A 34 -6.80 7.77 12.03
CA THR A 34 -8.24 8.02 12.18
C THR A 34 -8.61 8.18 13.66
N HIS A 35 -8.10 7.29 14.52
CA HIS A 35 -8.34 7.39 15.96
C HIS A 35 -7.82 8.71 16.55
N LEU A 36 -6.59 9.13 16.20
CA LEU A 36 -6.04 10.39 16.69
C LEU A 36 -6.83 11.60 16.19
N ARG A 37 -7.33 11.56 14.95
CA ARG A 37 -8.22 12.60 14.40
C ARG A 37 -9.56 12.66 15.12
N GLU A 38 -10.14 11.52 15.47
CA GLU A 38 -11.38 11.48 16.27
C GLU A 38 -11.16 12.06 17.67
N VAL A 39 -10.06 11.70 18.34
CA VAL A 39 -9.70 12.26 19.66
C VAL A 39 -9.50 13.77 19.56
N ALA A 40 -8.81 14.24 18.51
CA ALA A 40 -8.65 15.66 18.22
C ALA A 40 -10.01 16.36 18.10
N THR A 41 -10.92 15.85 17.27
CA THR A 41 -12.27 16.42 17.10
C THR A 41 -13.05 16.47 18.41
N LYS A 42 -12.96 15.42 19.25
CA LYS A 42 -13.60 15.41 20.58
C LYS A 42 -13.03 16.49 21.50
N LEU A 43 -11.72 16.69 21.51
CA LEU A 43 -11.08 17.76 22.29
C LEU A 43 -11.52 19.15 21.82
N ASP A 44 -11.70 19.34 20.50
CA ASP A 44 -12.20 20.60 19.94
C ASP A 44 -13.65 20.86 20.37
N HIS A 45 -14.49 19.82 20.42
CA HIS A 45 -15.86 19.93 20.93
C HIS A 45 -15.89 20.30 22.42
N ASN A 46 -15.12 19.58 23.25
CA ASN A 46 -15.02 19.85 24.69
C ASN A 46 -14.52 21.27 24.98
N LYS A 47 -13.68 21.83 24.10
CA LYS A 47 -13.21 23.21 24.20
C LYS A 47 -14.36 24.20 24.02
N ILE A 48 -15.20 23.97 23.00
CA ILE A 48 -16.36 24.82 22.71
C ILE A 48 -17.35 24.76 23.89
N GLU A 49 -17.62 23.56 24.40
CA GLU A 49 -18.49 23.38 25.58
C GLU A 49 -17.93 24.08 26.82
N ALA A 50 -16.62 23.95 27.10
CA ALA A 50 -15.98 24.64 28.21
C ALA A 50 -16.09 26.17 28.09
N MET A 51 -16.02 26.72 26.87
CA MET A 51 -16.19 28.16 26.64
C MET A 51 -17.63 28.63 26.85
N GLN A 52 -18.61 27.73 26.68
CA GLN A 52 -20.04 27.99 26.87
C GLN A 52 -20.51 27.78 28.32
N CYS A 53 -19.62 27.42 29.25
CA CYS A 53 -19.99 27.23 30.66
C CYS A 53 -20.56 28.49 31.34
N ASP A 54 -21.37 28.21 32.36
CA ASP A 54 -22.12 29.16 33.17
C ASP A 54 -21.21 30.23 33.79
N PRO A 55 -21.55 31.54 33.73
CA PRO A 55 -20.75 32.64 34.29
C PRO A 55 -20.33 32.43 35.75
N THR A 56 -21.15 31.73 36.53
CA THR A 56 -20.93 31.38 37.93
C THR A 56 -19.73 30.43 38.12
N LEU A 57 -19.53 29.49 37.20
CA LEU A 57 -18.38 28.57 37.19
C LEU A 57 -17.10 29.23 36.66
N LYS A 58 -17.25 30.19 35.72
CA LYS A 58 -16.14 31.04 35.24
C LYS A 58 -15.49 31.83 36.36
N GLN A 59 -16.28 32.36 37.30
CA GLN A 59 -15.78 33.10 38.46
C GLN A 59 -14.96 32.22 39.42
N LEU A 60 -15.20 30.90 39.45
CA LEU A 60 -14.43 29.93 40.24
C LEU A 60 -13.13 29.47 39.56
N GLY A 61 -12.87 29.86 38.31
CA GLY A 61 -11.65 29.47 37.58
C GLY A 61 -11.61 28.02 37.09
N VAL A 62 -12.70 27.26 37.24
CA VAL A 62 -12.84 25.87 36.79
C VAL A 62 -12.60 25.76 35.27
N ASP A 63 -13.12 26.72 34.50
CA ASP A 63 -12.96 26.78 33.05
C ASP A 63 -11.49 26.94 32.62
N ILE A 64 -10.65 27.64 33.40
CA ILE A 64 -9.25 27.86 33.06
C ILE A 64 -8.45 26.56 33.19
N ALA A 65 -8.68 25.80 34.26
CA ALA A 65 -8.03 24.51 34.46
C ALA A 65 -8.44 23.50 33.37
N GLN A 66 -9.73 23.47 33.02
CA GLN A 66 -10.26 22.61 31.96
C GLN A 66 -9.68 23.00 30.59
N LEU A 67 -9.65 24.29 30.24
CA LEU A 67 -9.05 24.77 28.98
C LEU A 67 -7.55 24.47 28.90
N ARG A 68 -6.82 24.60 30.01
CA ARG A 68 -5.39 24.25 30.07
C ARG A 68 -5.17 22.76 29.82
N TRP A 69 -5.98 21.90 30.45
CA TRP A 69 -5.90 20.45 30.24
C TRP A 69 -6.23 20.07 28.78
N ILE A 70 -7.26 20.67 28.18
CA ILE A 70 -7.60 20.47 26.76
C ILE A 70 -6.43 20.90 25.87
N GLY A 71 -5.79 22.04 26.16
CA GLY A 71 -4.64 22.54 25.41
C GLY A 71 -3.45 21.58 25.45
N GLU A 72 -3.11 21.06 26.63
CA GLU A 72 -2.01 20.09 26.79
C GLU A 72 -2.31 18.78 26.04
N ARG A 73 -3.53 18.25 26.19
CA ARG A 73 -3.96 17.04 25.47
C ARG A 73 -3.97 17.24 23.96
N ARG A 74 -4.36 18.42 23.49
CA ARG A 74 -4.31 18.73 22.05
C ARG A 74 -2.88 18.74 21.53
N ARG A 75 -1.94 19.30 22.30
CA ARG A 75 -0.51 19.30 21.95
C ARG A 75 0.03 17.86 21.83
N GLU A 76 -0.29 17.02 22.80
CA GLU A 76 0.09 15.61 22.81
C GLU A 76 -0.47 14.85 21.59
N VAL A 77 -1.76 15.02 21.29
CA VAL A 77 -2.41 14.38 20.12
C VAL A 77 -1.80 14.86 18.81
N ASN A 78 -1.51 16.16 18.67
CA ASN A 78 -0.88 16.71 17.48
C ASN A 78 0.53 16.16 17.26
N LEU A 79 1.33 16.01 18.32
CA LEU A 79 2.66 15.39 18.23
C LEU A 79 2.57 13.92 17.79
N ARG A 80 1.64 13.17 18.37
CA ARG A 80 1.39 11.78 17.95
C ARG A 80 0.95 11.71 16.49
N LEU A 81 0.05 12.61 16.07
CA LEU A 81 -0.42 12.68 14.67
C LEU A 81 0.74 13.00 13.72
N ALA A 82 1.62 13.94 14.06
CA ALA A 82 2.81 14.24 13.27
C ALA A 82 3.73 13.02 13.11
N ASN A 83 3.95 12.25 14.18
CA ASN A 83 4.71 11.00 14.14
C ASN A 83 4.06 9.94 13.27
N VAL A 84 2.73 9.79 13.35
CA VAL A 84 1.97 8.85 12.51
C VAL A 84 2.05 9.24 11.03
N LEU A 85 1.95 10.54 10.71
CA LEU A 85 2.09 11.05 9.34
C LEU A 85 3.51 10.81 8.79
N ALA A 86 4.55 11.02 9.59
CA ALA A 86 5.92 10.68 9.20
C ALA A 86 6.10 9.17 8.91
N ARG A 87 5.55 8.31 9.79
CA ARG A 87 5.53 6.85 9.58
C ARG A 87 4.75 6.46 8.33
N LYS A 88 3.63 7.14 8.05
CA LYS A 88 2.79 6.92 6.87
C LYS A 88 3.55 7.20 5.58
N GLU A 89 4.30 8.29 5.52
CA GLU A 89 5.10 8.65 4.34
C GLU A 89 6.18 7.60 4.05
N SER A 90 6.94 7.21 5.07
CA SER A 90 7.94 6.15 4.95
C SER A 90 7.30 4.82 4.49
N SER A 91 6.16 4.45 5.08
CA SER A 91 5.44 3.23 4.71
C SER A 91 4.88 3.28 3.28
N LEU A 92 4.48 4.46 2.80
CA LEU A 92 3.98 4.66 1.44
C LEU A 92 5.09 4.49 0.40
N GLN A 93 6.29 4.99 0.69
CA GLN A 93 7.46 4.80 -0.18
C GLN A 93 7.79 3.31 -0.35
N ASP A 94 7.86 2.57 0.75
CA ASP A 94 8.11 1.13 0.75
C ASP A 94 7.03 0.34 -0.02
N TYR A 95 5.76 0.74 0.13
CA TYR A 95 4.65 0.15 -0.61
C TYR A 95 4.79 0.38 -2.11
N ARG A 96 5.06 1.61 -2.54
CA ARG A 96 5.26 1.96 -3.94
C ARG A 96 6.40 1.13 -4.57
N MET A 97 7.50 0.93 -3.84
CA MET A 97 8.59 0.09 -4.33
C MET A 97 8.19 -1.39 -4.46
N ALA A 98 7.52 -1.96 -3.46
CA ALA A 98 7.08 -3.35 -3.49
C ALA A 98 6.09 -3.58 -4.64
N PHE A 99 5.06 -2.74 -4.73
CA PHE A 99 4.06 -2.75 -5.79
C PHE A 99 4.69 -2.60 -7.18
N GLY A 100 5.59 -1.63 -7.35
CA GLY A 100 6.29 -1.41 -8.62
C GLY A 100 7.08 -2.64 -9.06
N ARG A 101 7.83 -3.27 -8.14
CA ARG A 101 8.56 -4.51 -8.42
C ARG A 101 7.63 -5.66 -8.80
N THR A 102 6.52 -5.84 -8.08
CA THR A 102 5.51 -6.85 -8.40
C THR A 102 4.98 -6.64 -9.82
N GLN A 103 4.60 -5.41 -10.16
CA GLN A 103 4.01 -5.09 -11.46
C GLN A 103 5.02 -5.23 -12.61
N SER A 104 6.27 -4.78 -12.42
CA SER A 104 7.33 -5.01 -13.39
C SER A 104 7.56 -6.49 -13.67
N LEU A 105 7.58 -7.33 -12.63
CA LEU A 105 7.81 -8.76 -12.78
C LEU A 105 6.60 -9.47 -13.43
N GLN A 106 5.37 -9.05 -13.11
CA GLN A 106 4.16 -9.55 -13.78
C GLN A 106 4.19 -9.22 -15.28
N ASN A 107 4.56 -7.99 -15.63
CA ASN A 107 4.70 -7.56 -17.01
C ASN A 107 5.78 -8.36 -17.76
N LEU A 108 6.92 -8.62 -17.10
CA LEU A 108 7.98 -9.44 -17.68
C LEU A 108 7.52 -10.90 -17.89
N ALA A 109 6.81 -11.47 -16.92
CA ALA A 109 6.25 -12.83 -17.02
C ALA A 109 5.26 -12.94 -18.19
N ALA A 110 4.39 -11.94 -18.37
CA ALA A 110 3.45 -11.88 -19.49
C ALA A 110 4.16 -11.78 -20.85
N LYS A 111 5.21 -10.95 -20.95
CA LYS A 111 6.03 -10.82 -22.16
C LYS A 111 6.78 -12.12 -22.49
N ASN A 112 7.37 -12.78 -21.50
CA ASN A 112 8.04 -14.07 -21.72
C ASN A 112 7.06 -15.15 -22.18
N LYS A 113 5.86 -15.21 -21.57
CA LYS A 113 4.83 -16.17 -21.98
C LYS A 113 4.39 -15.96 -23.43
N THR A 114 4.20 -14.72 -23.86
CA THR A 114 3.82 -14.41 -25.25
C THR A 114 4.96 -14.70 -26.23
N ALA A 115 6.21 -14.41 -25.88
CA ALA A 115 7.38 -14.75 -26.68
C ALA A 115 7.54 -16.27 -26.86
N GLU A 116 7.37 -17.05 -25.80
CA GLU A 116 7.43 -18.52 -25.85
C GLU A 116 6.33 -19.11 -26.75
N VAL A 117 5.10 -18.59 -26.65
CA VAL A 117 3.99 -19.02 -27.52
C VAL A 117 4.29 -18.72 -28.98
N ARG A 118 4.80 -17.51 -29.29
CA ARG A 118 5.19 -17.12 -30.66
C ARG A 118 6.30 -18.01 -31.22
N LYS A 119 7.32 -18.30 -30.41
CA LYS A 119 8.44 -19.17 -30.79
C LYS A 119 7.99 -20.60 -31.08
N LYS A 120 7.07 -21.14 -30.27
CA LYS A 120 6.49 -22.47 -30.53
C LYS A 120 5.66 -22.47 -31.81
N ALA A 121 4.85 -21.43 -32.04
CA ALA A 121 4.05 -21.31 -33.26
C ALA A 121 4.95 -21.23 -34.52
N SER A 122 6.02 -20.45 -34.50
CA SER A 122 6.95 -20.35 -35.63
C SER A 122 7.67 -21.69 -35.90
N GLN A 123 8.09 -22.39 -34.85
CA GLN A 123 8.72 -23.72 -34.98
C GLN A 123 7.76 -24.77 -35.56
N GLU A 124 6.47 -24.71 -35.20
CA GLU A 124 5.47 -25.63 -35.74
C GLU A 124 5.22 -25.36 -37.24
N ILE A 125 5.14 -24.07 -37.61
CA ILE A 125 5.03 -23.66 -39.02
C ILE A 125 6.24 -24.16 -39.81
N GLU A 126 7.46 -23.90 -39.34
CA GLU A 126 8.69 -24.36 -40.00
C GLU A 126 8.73 -25.88 -40.19
N LYS A 127 8.34 -26.64 -39.16
CA LYS A 127 8.25 -28.12 -39.26
C LYS A 127 7.23 -28.57 -40.30
N SER A 128 6.05 -27.97 -40.32
CA SER A 128 5.00 -28.31 -41.29
C SER A 128 5.43 -28.01 -42.72
N LEU A 129 6.16 -26.90 -42.92
CA LEU A 129 6.66 -26.46 -44.21
C LEU A 129 7.80 -27.37 -44.69
N ALA A 130 8.71 -27.76 -43.80
CA ALA A 130 9.74 -28.75 -44.10
C ALA A 130 9.16 -30.12 -44.47
N GLN A 131 8.09 -30.58 -43.79
CA GLN A 131 7.40 -31.82 -44.14
C GLN A 131 6.70 -31.74 -45.51
N ALA A 132 6.07 -30.60 -45.82
CA ALA A 132 5.42 -30.39 -47.11
C ALA A 132 6.42 -30.42 -48.27
N LEU A 133 7.56 -29.74 -48.12
CA LEU A 133 8.65 -29.74 -49.10
C LEU A 133 9.29 -31.12 -49.29
N PHE A 134 9.46 -31.89 -48.22
CA PHE A 134 9.99 -33.26 -48.31
C PHE A 134 9.03 -34.23 -49.02
N ARG A 135 7.73 -33.92 -49.00
CA ARG A 135 6.68 -34.73 -49.63
C ARG A 135 6.51 -34.41 -51.12
N THR A 136 6.80 -33.18 -51.55
CA THR A 136 6.75 -32.77 -52.97
C THR A 136 8.01 -33.12 -53.76
N GLY A 137 9.17 -33.28 -53.10
CA GLY A 137 10.43 -33.69 -53.75
C GLY A 137 10.61 -35.19 -53.97
N LYS A 138 9.63 -36.03 -53.61
CA LYS A 138 9.65 -37.49 -53.80
C LYS A 138 8.78 -37.98 -54.97
N SER A 139 8.32 -37.09 -55.85
CA SER A 139 7.59 -37.44 -57.08
C SER A 139 8.46 -37.28 -58.32
#